data_AF-A0A3R9S147-F1
#
_entry.id   AF-A0A3R9S147-F1
#
_cell.length_a   1.000
_cell.length_b   1.000
_cell.length_c   1.000
_cell.angle_alpha   90.00
_cell.angle_beta   90.00
_cell.angle_gamma   90.00
#
_symmetry.space_group_name_H-M   'P 1'
#
loop_
_entity.id
_entity.type
_entity.pdbx_description
1 polymer ?
#
loop_
_entity_poly.entity_id
_entity_poly.type
_entity_poly.pdbx_seq_one_letter_code
_entity_poly.pdbx_strand_id
1 'polypeptide(L)'
;RENQAEALLNHVNRYQAGRLTVFLGAAPGVGKTYAMLARAKELFQQGTDVVVGIVETHGRIETLKILEGLPQIARKEMQYQGHTLEEMDLDAILLRHPQIVLVDELAHRNVPNSRHERRWQDVNELLDAGIDVFTTINIQHLESLNDVVYQITGIRVNETVPDRVFDRIRDIRLIDLPVSELIERLHQGKVYVPEQANLALQGFFSISNLTALREL
;
A
#
# COMPACT_ATOMS: atom_id res chain seq x y z
N ARG A 1 10.51 20.29 33.34
CA ARG A 1 9.57 19.26 33.85
C ARG A 1 8.47 18.99 32.84
N GLU A 2 7.90 20.01 32.17
CA GLU A 2 6.93 19.86 31.07
C GLU A 2 7.47 19.02 29.88
N ASN A 3 8.69 19.29 29.39
CA ASN A 3 9.31 18.48 28.31
C ASN A 3 9.51 16.98 28.65
N GLN A 4 9.65 16.62 29.93
CA GLN A 4 9.79 15.21 30.32
C GLN A 4 8.44 14.50 30.38
N ALA A 5 7.38 15.18 30.81
CA ALA A 5 6.02 14.65 30.81
C ALA A 5 5.53 14.44 29.36
N GLU A 6 5.80 15.40 28.48
CA GLU A 6 5.45 15.34 27.06
C GLU A 6 6.24 14.26 26.31
N ALA A 7 7.54 14.12 26.58
CA ALA A 7 8.35 13.02 26.06
C ALA A 7 7.88 11.65 26.56
N LEU A 8 7.45 11.53 27.82
CA LEU A 8 6.92 10.29 28.39
C LEU A 8 5.56 9.94 27.80
N LEU A 9 4.66 10.93 27.65
CA LEU A 9 3.36 10.77 26.97
C LEU A 9 3.54 10.35 25.52
N ASN A 10 4.45 10.98 24.78
CA ASN A 10 4.79 10.58 23.41
C ASN A 10 5.38 9.17 23.35
N HIS A 11 6.17 8.76 24.35
CA HIS A 11 6.67 7.39 24.45
C HIS A 11 5.55 6.39 24.70
N VAL A 12 4.65 6.66 25.66
CA VAL A 12 3.51 5.79 25.99
C VAL A 12 2.55 5.67 24.81
N ASN A 13 2.23 6.78 24.14
CA ASN A 13 1.38 6.79 22.95
C ASN A 13 2.01 5.98 21.80
N ARG A 14 3.33 6.03 21.59
CA ARG A 14 4.03 5.18 20.60
C ARG A 14 4.01 3.69 20.93
N TYR A 15 3.86 3.29 22.20
CA TYR A 15 3.72 1.89 22.59
C TYR A 15 2.29 1.36 22.44
N GLN A 16 1.30 2.25 22.43
CA GLN A 16 -0.11 1.90 22.21
C GLN A 16 -0.54 2.00 20.74
N ALA A 17 0.14 2.83 19.95
CA ALA A 17 -0.10 2.93 18.51
C ALA A 17 0.40 1.69 17.76
N GLY A 18 -0.39 1.26 16.79
CA GLY A 18 -0.03 0.26 15.80
C GLY A 18 1.17 0.72 14.98
N ARG A 19 1.84 -0.25 14.37
CA ARG A 19 3.09 -0.05 13.64
C ARG A 19 2.87 -0.26 12.15
N LEU A 20 3.40 0.67 11.35
CA LEU A 20 3.32 0.59 9.91
C LEU A 20 4.54 -0.14 9.34
N THR A 21 4.30 -1.15 8.50
CA THR A 21 5.32 -1.79 7.66
C THR A 21 5.01 -1.50 6.19
N VAL A 22 5.95 -0.87 5.50
CA VAL A 22 5.75 -0.42 4.11
C VAL A 22 6.55 -1.31 3.16
N PHE A 23 5.87 -1.88 2.17
CA PHE A 23 6.48 -2.56 1.03
C PHE A 23 6.58 -1.54 -0.11
N LEU A 24 7.75 -0.93 -0.23
CA LEU A 24 8.04 0.16 -1.17
C LEU A 24 8.67 -0.41 -2.45
N GLY A 25 8.26 0.09 -3.61
CA GLY A 25 8.87 -0.28 -4.88
C GLY A 25 8.94 0.88 -5.86
N ALA A 26 9.88 0.79 -6.80
CA ALA A 26 10.10 1.84 -7.80
C ALA A 26 8.95 1.98 -8.79
N ALA A 27 8.27 0.87 -9.09
CA ALA A 27 7.24 0.82 -10.11
C ALA A 27 6.20 -0.28 -9.86
N PRO A 28 5.03 -0.19 -10.52
CA PRO A 28 4.08 -1.30 -10.61
C PRO A 28 4.74 -2.55 -11.21
N GLY A 29 4.40 -3.74 -10.70
CA GLY A 29 4.89 -5.01 -11.25
C GLY A 29 6.15 -5.59 -10.61
N VAL A 30 6.85 -4.82 -9.75
CA VAL A 30 8.06 -5.29 -9.03
C VAL A 30 7.79 -6.35 -7.95
N GLY A 31 6.52 -6.60 -7.59
CA GLY A 31 6.14 -7.70 -6.69
C GLY A 31 5.78 -7.31 -5.26
N LYS A 32 5.49 -6.02 -4.99
CA LYS A 32 5.16 -5.53 -3.62
C LYS A 32 4.06 -6.34 -2.92
N THR A 33 2.92 -6.52 -3.57
CA THR A 33 1.78 -7.28 -3.03
C THR A 33 2.14 -8.73 -2.75
N TYR A 34 2.90 -9.37 -3.65
CA TYR A 34 3.37 -10.73 -3.44
C TYR A 34 4.28 -10.84 -2.21
N ALA A 35 5.24 -9.92 -2.07
CA ALA A 35 6.15 -9.89 -0.93
C ALA A 35 5.40 -9.63 0.39
N MET A 36 4.42 -8.72 0.39
CA MET A 36 3.55 -8.44 1.54
C MET A 36 2.77 -9.69 1.97
N LEU A 37 2.12 -10.37 1.01
CA LEU A 37 1.37 -11.60 1.26
C LEU A 37 2.26 -12.75 1.73
N ALA A 38 3.43 -12.93 1.13
CA ALA A 38 4.39 -13.96 1.53
C ALA A 38 4.80 -13.77 2.99
N ARG A 39 5.15 -12.52 3.37
CA ARG A 39 5.50 -12.20 4.75
C ARG A 39 4.33 -12.40 5.72
N ALA A 40 3.12 -12.00 5.31
CA ALA A 40 1.90 -12.20 6.08
C ALA A 40 1.61 -13.69 6.33
N LYS A 41 1.79 -14.53 5.30
CA LYS A 41 1.61 -15.98 5.40
C LYS A 41 2.60 -16.64 6.34
N GLU A 42 3.87 -16.24 6.34
CA GLU A 42 4.85 -16.70 7.32
C GLU A 42 4.41 -16.40 8.77
N LEU A 43 3.97 -15.16 9.03
CA LEU A 43 3.51 -14.73 10.35
C LEU A 43 2.25 -15.46 10.80
N PHE A 44 1.31 -15.65 9.86
CA PHE A 44 0.09 -16.42 10.10
C PHE A 44 0.41 -17.88 10.47
N GLN A 45 1.34 -18.52 9.76
CA GLN A 45 1.81 -19.87 10.08
C GLN A 45 2.52 -19.97 11.44
N GLN A 46 3.07 -18.86 11.94
CA GLN A 46 3.66 -18.75 13.28
C GLN A 46 2.61 -18.45 14.37
N GLY A 47 1.32 -18.34 14.02
CA GLY A 47 0.23 -18.09 14.96
C GLY A 47 -0.05 -16.61 15.24
N THR A 48 0.50 -15.69 14.45
CA THR A 48 0.14 -14.26 14.53
C THR A 48 -1.27 -14.07 13.96
N ASP A 49 -2.13 -13.28 14.61
CA ASP A 49 -3.45 -12.94 14.06
C ASP A 49 -3.31 -11.92 12.93
N VAL A 50 -3.31 -12.45 11.71
CA VAL A 50 -3.19 -11.70 10.46
C VAL A 50 -4.52 -11.77 9.70
N VAL A 51 -4.98 -10.64 9.19
CA VAL A 51 -6.15 -10.58 8.31
C VAL A 51 -5.88 -9.72 7.08
N VAL A 52 -6.48 -10.07 5.97
CA VAL A 52 -6.51 -9.24 4.77
C VAL A 52 -7.67 -8.27 4.85
N GLY A 53 -7.39 -6.97 4.86
CA GLY A 53 -8.39 -5.92 4.75
C GLY A 53 -8.71 -5.61 3.29
N ILE A 54 -7.67 -5.34 2.49
CA ILE A 54 -7.79 -5.18 1.04
C ILE A 54 -6.45 -5.51 0.36
N VAL A 55 -6.51 -6.33 -0.70
CA VAL A 55 -5.36 -6.75 -1.51
C VAL A 55 -5.74 -6.77 -2.98
N GLU A 56 -4.91 -6.17 -3.83
CA GLU A 56 -5.11 -6.14 -5.27
C GLU A 56 -4.19 -7.15 -5.97
N THR A 57 -4.78 -8.25 -6.45
CA THR A 57 -4.01 -9.32 -7.10
C THR A 57 -3.70 -9.03 -8.57
N HIS A 58 -4.47 -8.12 -9.19
CA HIS A 58 -4.42 -7.78 -10.61
C HIS A 58 -4.33 -9.02 -11.53
N GLY A 59 -5.12 -10.05 -11.23
CA GLY A 59 -5.20 -11.28 -12.03
C GLY A 59 -4.01 -12.24 -11.90
N ARG A 60 -3.07 -12.00 -10.97
CA ARG A 60 -1.90 -12.87 -10.79
C ARG A 60 -2.25 -14.11 -9.97
N ILE A 61 -2.27 -15.26 -10.64
CA ILE A 61 -2.59 -16.58 -10.05
C ILE A 61 -1.72 -16.89 -8.82
N GLU A 62 -0.42 -16.60 -8.89
CA GLU A 62 0.49 -16.86 -7.76
C GLU A 62 0.16 -16.01 -6.54
N THR A 63 -0.29 -14.77 -6.74
CA THR A 63 -0.72 -13.86 -5.67
C THR A 63 -2.06 -14.33 -5.07
N LEU A 64 -3.00 -14.74 -5.93
CA LEU A 64 -4.29 -15.33 -5.53
C LEU A 64 -4.10 -16.56 -4.64
N LYS A 65 -3.20 -17.48 -5.00
CA LYS A 65 -2.92 -18.69 -4.21
C LYS A 65 -2.38 -18.40 -2.81
N ILE A 66 -1.63 -17.32 -2.61
CA ILE A 66 -1.17 -16.93 -1.28
C ILE A 66 -2.34 -16.33 -0.49
N LEU A 67 -3.11 -15.46 -1.15
CA LEU A 67 -4.27 -14.77 -0.59
C LEU A 67 -5.35 -15.75 -0.08
N GLU A 68 -5.68 -16.80 -0.86
CA GLU A 68 -6.65 -17.84 -0.48
C GLU A 68 -6.30 -18.56 0.84
N GLY A 69 -5.02 -18.56 1.23
CA GLY A 69 -4.53 -19.18 2.46
C GLY A 69 -4.57 -18.28 3.69
N LEU A 70 -5.11 -17.07 3.60
CA LEU A 70 -5.15 -16.08 4.70
C LEU A 70 -6.60 -15.71 5.07
N PRO A 71 -6.89 -15.41 6.35
CA PRO A 71 -8.17 -14.84 6.75
C PRO A 71 -8.43 -13.50 6.05
N GLN A 72 -9.67 -13.26 5.61
CA GLN A 72 -10.03 -12.03 4.88
C GLN A 72 -11.28 -11.39 5.50
N ILE A 73 -11.31 -10.06 5.56
CA ILE A 73 -12.53 -9.29 5.78
C ILE A 73 -13.22 -9.10 4.43
N ALA A 74 -14.53 -9.32 4.39
CA ALA A 74 -15.31 -9.07 3.19
C ALA A 74 -15.23 -7.58 2.84
N ARG A 75 -15.02 -7.28 1.55
CA ARG A 75 -14.98 -5.90 1.07
C ARG A 75 -16.36 -5.27 1.18
N LYS A 76 -16.39 -3.95 1.40
CA LYS A 76 -17.63 -3.17 1.45
C LYS A 76 -18.04 -2.77 0.05
N GLU A 77 -19.21 -3.19 -0.38
CA GLU A 77 -19.80 -2.71 -1.64
C GLU A 77 -20.37 -1.30 -1.47
N MET A 78 -20.07 -0.41 -2.42
CA MET A 78 -20.51 0.97 -2.43
C MET A 78 -21.07 1.34 -3.81
N GLN A 79 -22.24 1.98 -3.83
CA GLN A 79 -22.84 2.48 -5.07
C GLN A 79 -22.36 3.90 -5.37
N TYR A 80 -21.78 4.10 -6.55
CA TYR A 80 -21.33 5.41 -7.01
C TYR A 80 -21.56 5.58 -8.52
N GLN A 81 -22.28 6.64 -8.90
CA GLN A 81 -22.60 6.98 -10.30
C GLN A 81 -23.18 5.80 -11.13
N GLY A 82 -23.98 4.94 -10.50
CA GLY A 82 -24.58 3.77 -11.16
C GLY A 82 -23.66 2.55 -11.29
N HIS A 83 -22.46 2.61 -10.72
CA HIS A 83 -21.52 1.49 -10.62
C HIS A 83 -21.44 0.98 -9.18
N THR A 84 -21.26 -0.33 -9.00
CA THR A 84 -20.86 -0.92 -7.72
C THR A 84 -19.35 -0.97 -7.67
N LEU A 85 -18.77 -0.32 -6.67
CA LEU A 85 -17.35 -0.32 -6.36
C LEU A 85 -17.14 -1.05 -5.04
N GLU A 86 -15.95 -1.62 -4.85
CA GLU A 86 -15.56 -2.28 -3.61
C GLU A 86 -14.50 -1.44 -2.90
N GLU A 87 -14.59 -1.38 -1.57
CA GLU A 87 -13.61 -0.70 -0.73
C GLU A 87 -13.30 -1.55 0.51
N MET A 88 -12.20 -1.23 1.19
CA MET A 88 -11.88 -1.85 2.49
C MET A 88 -12.99 -1.57 3.52
N ASP A 89 -13.45 -2.59 4.24
CA ASP A 89 -14.37 -2.41 5.36
C ASP A 89 -13.61 -2.04 6.64
N LEU A 90 -13.29 -0.75 6.77
CA LEU A 90 -12.57 -0.20 7.93
C LEU A 90 -13.28 -0.52 9.26
N ASP A 91 -14.61 -0.38 9.30
CA ASP A 91 -15.38 -0.58 10.54
C ASP A 91 -15.33 -2.05 10.97
N ALA A 92 -15.42 -2.99 10.03
CA ALA A 92 -15.29 -4.42 10.32
C ALA A 92 -13.89 -4.80 10.81
N ILE A 93 -12.83 -4.17 10.26
CA ILE A 93 -11.45 -4.41 10.72
C ILE A 93 -11.26 -3.89 12.15
N LEU A 94 -11.72 -2.67 12.43
CA LEU A 94 -11.65 -2.06 13.77
C LEU A 94 -12.41 -2.91 14.80
N LEU A 95 -13.57 -3.46 14.43
CA LEU A 95 -14.35 -4.34 15.29
C LEU A 95 -13.66 -5.69 15.52
N ARG A 96 -13.03 -6.27 14.50
CA ARG A 96 -12.25 -7.52 14.62
C ARG A 96 -11.02 -7.35 15.49
N HIS A 97 -10.36 -6.18 15.40
CA HIS A 97 -9.13 -5.83 16.10
C HIS A 97 -8.00 -6.88 15.94
N PRO A 98 -7.54 -7.16 14.70
CA PRO A 98 -6.46 -8.10 14.45
C PRO A 98 -5.11 -7.56 14.96
N GLN A 99 -4.13 -8.45 15.16
CA GLN A 99 -2.75 -7.97 15.41
C GLN A 99 -2.17 -7.26 14.19
N ILE A 100 -2.37 -7.83 12.99
CA ILE A 100 -1.89 -7.26 11.71
C ILE A 100 -3.01 -7.28 10.67
N VAL A 101 -3.18 -6.16 9.97
CA VAL A 101 -4.03 -6.08 8.77
C VAL A 101 -3.22 -5.72 7.52
N LEU A 102 -3.53 -6.39 6.41
CA LEU A 102 -2.94 -6.09 5.11
C LEU A 102 -3.83 -5.09 4.35
N VAL A 103 -3.23 -3.99 3.90
CA VAL A 103 -3.92 -2.88 3.21
C VAL A 103 -3.08 -2.46 2.00
N ASP A 104 -3.42 -2.95 0.82
CA ASP A 104 -2.69 -2.64 -0.41
C ASP A 104 -2.97 -1.22 -0.92
N GLU A 105 -2.07 -0.71 -1.76
CA GLU A 105 -2.16 0.59 -2.44
C GLU A 105 -2.43 1.80 -1.51
N LEU A 106 -1.45 2.15 -0.66
CA LEU A 106 -1.57 3.23 0.34
C LEU A 106 -2.03 4.58 -0.22
N ALA A 107 -1.69 4.87 -1.49
CA ALA A 107 -2.00 6.12 -2.16
C ALA A 107 -3.45 6.22 -2.71
N HIS A 108 -4.19 5.11 -2.67
CA HIS A 108 -5.54 4.99 -3.23
C HIS A 108 -6.46 6.11 -2.74
N ARG A 109 -7.27 6.62 -3.67
CA ARG A 109 -8.39 7.50 -3.35
C ARG A 109 -9.63 6.66 -3.12
N ASN A 110 -10.15 6.70 -1.90
CA ASN A 110 -11.32 5.93 -1.53
C ASN A 110 -12.54 6.35 -2.36
N VAL A 111 -13.46 5.41 -2.54
CA VAL A 111 -14.75 5.66 -3.21
C VAL A 111 -15.46 6.87 -2.57
N PRO A 112 -16.03 7.80 -3.36
CA PRO A 112 -16.74 8.96 -2.79
C PRO A 112 -17.84 8.55 -1.81
N ASN A 113 -18.03 9.35 -0.76
CA ASN A 113 -18.86 9.06 0.42
C ASN A 113 -18.29 7.99 1.37
N SER A 114 -17.05 7.54 1.16
CA SER A 114 -16.29 6.86 2.21
C SER A 114 -16.05 7.78 3.41
N ARG A 115 -15.80 7.17 4.57
CA ARG A 115 -15.50 7.89 5.81
C ARG A 115 -14.31 8.83 5.65
N HIS A 116 -13.27 8.36 4.98
CA HIS A 116 -12.07 9.12 4.64
C HIS A 116 -11.90 9.20 3.13
N GLU A 117 -11.27 10.28 2.65
CA GLU A 117 -11.01 10.50 1.22
C GLU A 117 -9.88 9.60 0.68
N ARG A 118 -8.89 9.28 1.53
CA ARG A 118 -7.67 8.56 1.14
C ARG A 118 -7.44 7.35 2.03
N ARG A 119 -6.96 6.26 1.43
CA ARG A 119 -6.67 5.02 2.16
C ARG A 119 -5.63 5.18 3.27
N TRP A 120 -4.65 6.08 3.10
CA TRP A 120 -3.69 6.38 4.17
C TRP A 120 -4.34 6.98 5.43
N GLN A 121 -5.54 7.57 5.32
CA GLN A 121 -6.31 8.03 6.48
C GLN A 121 -6.96 6.85 7.21
N ASP A 122 -7.50 5.87 6.47
CA ASP A 122 -7.99 4.61 7.05
C ASP A 122 -6.86 3.88 7.78
N VAL A 123 -5.68 3.82 7.15
CA VAL A 123 -4.48 3.24 7.75
C VAL A 123 -4.09 3.97 9.04
N ASN A 124 -4.13 5.30 9.06
CA ASN A 124 -3.85 6.04 10.30
C ASN A 124 -4.86 5.72 11.40
N GLU A 125 -6.15 5.56 11.08
CA GLU A 125 -7.15 5.18 12.08
C GLU A 125 -6.91 3.77 12.63
N LEU A 126 -6.51 2.82 11.78
CA LEU A 126 -6.12 1.48 12.22
C LEU A 126 -4.91 1.51 13.16
N LEU A 127 -3.89 2.30 12.80
CA LEU A 127 -2.71 2.49 13.65
C LEU A 127 -3.06 3.19 14.97
N ASP A 128 -3.96 4.18 14.96
CA ASP A 128 -4.44 4.84 16.18
C ASP A 128 -5.21 3.89 17.10
N ALA A 129 -5.88 2.87 16.52
CA ALA A 129 -6.54 1.81 17.27
C ALA A 129 -5.59 0.72 17.80
N GLY A 130 -4.28 0.82 17.54
CA GLY A 130 -3.29 -0.15 17.99
C GLY A 130 -3.10 -1.37 17.08
N ILE A 131 -3.66 -1.33 15.86
CA ILE A 131 -3.55 -2.41 14.88
C ILE A 131 -2.32 -2.19 13.99
N ASP A 132 -1.43 -3.17 13.89
CA ASP A 132 -0.28 -3.07 12.97
C ASP A 132 -0.78 -3.19 11.52
N VAL A 133 -0.20 -2.40 10.62
CA VAL A 133 -0.62 -2.35 9.21
C VAL A 133 0.55 -2.70 8.30
N PHE A 134 0.34 -3.66 7.40
CA PHE A 134 1.23 -3.89 6.26
C PHE A 134 0.61 -3.27 5.03
N THR A 135 1.38 -2.46 4.30
CA THR A 135 0.88 -1.77 3.11
C THR A 135 1.88 -1.75 1.97
N THR A 136 1.41 -1.46 0.76
CA THR A 136 2.28 -1.27 -0.40
C THR A 136 2.14 0.12 -1.00
N ILE A 137 3.24 0.63 -1.54
CA ILE A 137 3.28 1.93 -2.22
C ILE A 137 4.37 1.95 -3.29
N ASN A 138 4.15 2.67 -4.39
CA ASN A 138 5.24 3.01 -5.31
C ASN A 138 5.87 4.36 -4.93
N ILE A 139 7.17 4.51 -5.15
CA ILE A 139 7.94 5.73 -4.84
C ILE A 139 7.32 7.00 -5.46
N GLN A 140 6.68 6.86 -6.62
CA GLN A 140 6.02 7.95 -7.35
C GLN A 140 4.89 8.65 -6.59
N HIS A 141 4.33 8.00 -5.57
CA HIS A 141 3.22 8.52 -4.78
C HIS A 141 3.67 9.29 -3.53
N LEU A 142 4.97 9.34 -3.24
CA LEU A 142 5.49 10.19 -2.15
C LEU A 142 5.33 11.66 -2.53
N GLU A 143 4.67 12.44 -1.67
CA GLU A 143 4.38 13.85 -1.94
C GLU A 143 5.67 14.66 -2.16
N SER A 144 6.70 14.46 -1.33
CA SER A 144 8.01 15.09 -1.48
C SER A 144 8.75 14.78 -2.80
N LEU A 145 8.44 13.65 -3.45
CA LEU A 145 9.10 13.23 -4.68
C LEU A 145 8.31 13.59 -5.95
N ASN A 146 7.13 14.19 -5.81
CA ASN A 146 6.22 14.42 -6.93
C ASN A 146 6.85 15.26 -8.06
N ASP A 147 7.60 16.31 -7.71
CA ASP A 147 8.27 17.18 -8.68
C ASP A 147 9.44 16.46 -9.38
N VAL A 148 10.21 15.64 -8.65
CA VAL A 148 11.31 14.84 -9.20
C VAL A 148 10.76 13.79 -10.15
N VAL A 149 9.70 13.09 -9.76
CA VAL A 149 9.00 12.11 -10.59
C VAL A 149 8.46 12.77 -11.86
N TYR A 150 7.89 13.98 -11.77
CA TYR A 150 7.44 14.73 -12.94
C TYR A 150 8.59 15.09 -13.88
N GLN A 151 9.75 15.50 -13.35
CA GLN A 151 10.93 15.79 -14.18
C GLN A 151 11.46 14.54 -14.90
N ILE A 152 11.39 13.37 -14.26
CA ILE A 152 11.82 12.10 -14.86
C ILE A 152 10.83 11.62 -15.92
N THR A 153 9.53 11.61 -15.58
CA THR A 153 8.52 10.89 -16.36
C THR A 153 7.68 11.78 -17.26
N GLY A 154 7.65 13.09 -17.01
CA GLY A 154 6.72 14.04 -17.63
C GLY A 154 5.27 13.91 -17.13
N ILE A 155 5.00 13.05 -16.14
CA ILE A 155 3.65 12.71 -15.67
C ILE A 155 3.45 13.23 -14.24
N ARG A 156 2.37 13.99 -14.01
CA ARG A 156 2.00 14.46 -12.67
C ARG A 156 1.19 13.37 -11.97
N VAL A 157 1.65 12.96 -10.79
CA VAL A 157 0.94 11.98 -9.95
C VAL A 157 -0.02 12.73 -9.03
N ASN A 158 -1.33 12.48 -9.17
CA ASN A 158 -2.37 13.15 -8.37
C ASN A 158 -2.74 12.39 -7.08
N GLU A 159 -2.39 11.11 -7.02
CA GLU A 159 -2.58 10.27 -5.85
C GLU A 159 -1.30 10.24 -5.05
N THR A 160 -1.23 11.12 -4.05
CA THR A 160 -0.05 11.29 -3.21
C THR A 160 -0.32 10.91 -1.76
N VAL A 161 0.74 10.49 -1.08
CA VAL A 161 0.76 10.23 0.36
C VAL A 161 1.68 11.26 1.00
N PRO A 162 1.19 12.07 1.94
CA PRO A 162 2.01 13.03 2.67
C PRO A 162 3.12 12.33 3.45
N ASP A 163 4.32 12.90 3.46
CA ASP A 163 5.50 12.32 4.10
C ASP A 163 5.28 12.00 5.59
N ARG A 164 4.48 12.81 6.30
CA ARG A 164 4.11 12.61 7.71
C ARG A 164 3.43 11.28 8.02
N VAL A 165 2.83 10.61 7.03
CA VAL A 165 2.27 9.25 7.22
C VAL A 165 3.38 8.27 7.58
N PHE A 166 4.59 8.52 7.08
CA PHE A 166 5.74 7.65 7.27
C PHE A 166 6.48 7.87 8.59
N ASP A 167 6.11 8.88 9.39
CA ASP A 167 6.64 9.09 10.75
C ASP A 167 6.30 7.92 11.70
N ARG A 168 5.29 7.13 11.35
CA ARG A 168 4.83 5.93 12.09
C ARG A 168 5.41 4.62 11.56
N ILE A 169 6.30 4.68 10.57
CA ILE A 169 6.96 3.50 10.04
C ILE A 169 7.79 2.84 11.14
N ARG A 170 7.62 1.53 11.25
CA ARG A 170 8.50 0.66 12.00
C ARG A 170 9.51 -0.05 11.09
N ASP A 171 9.08 -0.48 9.91
CA ASP A 171 9.90 -1.22 8.96
C ASP A 171 9.57 -0.83 7.51
N ILE A 172 10.59 -0.78 6.65
CA ILE A 172 10.46 -0.56 5.21
C ILE A 172 11.13 -1.71 4.49
N ARG A 173 10.36 -2.37 3.63
CA ARG A 173 10.81 -3.44 2.76
C ARG A 173 10.92 -2.88 1.34
N LEU A 174 12.15 -2.65 0.89
CA LEU A 174 12.41 -2.29 -0.51
C LEU A 174 12.23 -3.52 -1.39
N ILE A 175 11.29 -3.45 -2.33
CA ILE A 175 10.98 -4.50 -3.28
C ILE A 175 11.53 -4.07 -4.65
N ASP A 176 12.65 -4.68 -4.99
CA ASP A 176 13.41 -4.36 -6.19
C ASP A 176 13.27 -5.44 -7.26
N LEU A 177 13.29 -5.02 -8.52
CA LEU A 177 13.28 -5.89 -9.69
C LEU A 177 14.15 -5.26 -10.78
N PRO A 178 15.04 -6.01 -11.45
CA PRO A 178 15.79 -5.47 -12.58
C PRO A 178 14.86 -4.90 -13.66
N VAL A 179 15.23 -3.73 -14.20
CA VAL A 179 14.42 -3.03 -15.22
C VAL A 179 14.14 -3.92 -16.44
N SER A 180 15.13 -4.70 -16.87
CA SER A 180 14.98 -5.66 -17.98
C SER A 180 13.90 -6.71 -17.70
N GLU A 181 13.84 -7.23 -16.47
CA GLU A 181 12.85 -8.21 -16.05
C GLU A 181 11.46 -7.57 -15.91
N LEU A 182 11.38 -6.34 -15.39
CA LEU A 182 10.12 -5.61 -15.32
C LEU A 182 9.51 -5.39 -16.71
N ILE A 183 10.33 -5.00 -17.69
CA ILE A 183 9.92 -4.85 -19.09
C ILE A 183 9.46 -6.18 -19.68
N GLU A 184 10.18 -7.26 -19.42
CA GLU A 184 9.77 -8.60 -19.88
C GLU A 184 8.40 -8.98 -19.30
N ARG A 185 8.16 -8.73 -18.01
CA ARG A 185 6.87 -8.99 -17.36
C ARG A 185 5.75 -8.13 -17.94
N LEU A 186 6.02 -6.88 -18.31
CA LEU A 186 5.08 -6.00 -19.02
C LEU A 186 4.72 -6.59 -20.38
N HIS A 187 5.70 -7.00 -21.19
CA HIS A 187 5.47 -7.63 -22.49
C HIS A 187 4.68 -8.95 -22.40
N GLN A 188 4.87 -9.69 -21.30
CA GLN A 188 4.12 -10.92 -21.02
C GLN A 188 2.70 -10.68 -20.47
N GLY A 189 2.27 -9.42 -20.30
CA GLY A 189 0.96 -9.08 -19.73
C GLY A 189 0.84 -9.40 -18.24
N LYS A 190 1.95 -9.70 -17.54
CA LYS A 190 1.99 -10.00 -16.10
C LYS A 190 1.96 -8.74 -15.23
N VAL A 191 2.15 -7.58 -15.84
CA VAL A 191 2.02 -6.25 -15.25
C VAL A 191 0.91 -5.53 -16.00
N TYR A 192 -0.33 -5.96 -15.78
CA TYR A 192 -1.49 -5.29 -16.36
C TYR A 192 -2.40 -4.79 -15.24
N VAL A 193 -2.45 -3.47 -15.10
CA VAL A 193 -3.46 -2.77 -14.30
C VAL A 193 -4.25 -1.93 -15.29
N PRO A 194 -5.56 -2.16 -15.48
CA PRO A 194 -6.40 -1.36 -16.38
C PRO A 194 -6.29 0.14 -16.12
N GLU A 195 -6.13 0.55 -14.86
CA GLU A 195 -5.95 1.95 -14.45
C GLU A 195 -4.60 2.56 -14.85
N GLN A 196 -3.58 1.72 -15.06
CA GLN A 196 -2.24 2.15 -15.48
C GLN A 196 -2.00 2.01 -16.99
N ALA A 197 -3.01 1.58 -17.75
CA ALA A 197 -2.94 1.57 -19.21
C ALA A 197 -2.62 2.98 -19.75
N ASN A 198 -3.15 4.02 -19.10
CA ASN A 198 -2.83 5.40 -19.44
C ASN A 198 -1.37 5.77 -19.16
N LEU A 199 -0.78 5.32 -18.04
CA LEU A 199 0.64 5.55 -17.74
C LEU A 199 1.54 4.85 -18.78
N ALA A 200 1.18 3.62 -19.17
CA ALA A 200 1.89 2.90 -20.22
C ALA A 200 1.81 3.60 -21.57
N LEU A 201 0.63 4.09 -21.96
CA LEU A 201 0.44 4.88 -23.19
C LEU A 201 1.21 6.21 -23.16
N GLN A 202 1.47 6.77 -21.98
CA GLN A 202 2.21 8.01 -21.79
C GLN A 202 3.74 7.82 -21.68
N GLY A 203 4.25 6.59 -21.85
CA GLY A 203 5.70 6.33 -21.84
C GLY A 203 6.31 6.20 -20.45
N PHE A 204 5.50 6.00 -19.39
CA PHE A 204 6.00 5.78 -18.03
C PHE A 204 6.98 4.61 -17.95
N PHE A 205 6.67 3.49 -18.62
CA PHE A 205 7.48 2.26 -18.59
C PHE A 205 8.64 2.25 -19.61
N SER A 206 9.37 3.35 -19.73
CA SER A 206 10.61 3.39 -20.50
C SER A 206 11.81 2.93 -19.64
N ILE A 207 12.86 2.39 -20.28
CA ILE A 207 14.08 1.97 -19.57
C ILE A 207 14.69 3.12 -18.78
N SER A 208 14.71 4.34 -19.35
CA SER A 208 15.25 5.52 -18.68
C SER A 208 14.45 5.88 -17.44
N ASN A 209 13.12 5.91 -17.55
CA ASN A 209 12.24 6.29 -16.44
C ASN A 209 12.30 5.26 -15.32
N LEU A 210 12.22 3.97 -15.65
CA LEU A 210 12.27 2.89 -14.66
C LEU A 210 13.63 2.80 -13.97
N THR A 211 14.73 3.07 -14.68
CA THR A 211 16.06 3.17 -14.09
C THR A 211 16.12 4.33 -13.09
N ALA A 212 15.68 5.52 -13.50
CA ALA A 212 15.71 6.71 -12.64
C ALA A 212 14.81 6.57 -11.40
N LEU A 213 13.59 6.03 -11.55
CA LEU A 213 12.68 5.79 -10.44
C LEU A 213 13.20 4.74 -9.44
N ARG A 214 14.04 3.80 -9.90
CA ARG A 214 14.69 2.79 -9.05
C ARG A 214 15.83 3.36 -8.21
N GLU A 215 16.43 4.46 -8.65
CA GLU A 215 17.51 5.14 -7.92
C GLU A 215 17.01 6.10 -6.83
N LEU A 216 15.73 6.47 -6.86
CA LEU A 216 15.05 7.26 -5.80
C LEU A 216 14.76 6.42 -4.56
#